data_AF-A0A9P5VTQ2-F1
#
_entry.id   AF-A0A9P5VTQ2-F1
#
_cell.length_a   1.000
_cell.length_b   1.000
_cell.length_c   1.000
_cell.angle_alpha   90.00
_cell.angle_beta   90.00
_cell.angle_gamma   90.00
#
_symmetry.space_group_name_H-M   'P 1'
#
loop_
_entity.id
_entity.type
_entity.pdbx_description
1 polymer ?
#
loop_
_entity_poly.entity_id
_entity_poly.type
_entity_poly.pdbx_seq_one_letter_code
_entity_poly.pdbx_strand_id
1 'polypeptide(L)'
;MKEKTEASQLSKMVQDLTAQHDDMKQKHEALMDQVATLRREVKAKREAKIAFKKALEQQALKNKPELASFESVLALRIVGVKEDQIGFVFTRINELDWEQEYSITVDVSQHEYAVAECSPMLPDLSSLVRYLNDTRDFYGFIKKVRKAFKDMTKK
;
A
#
# COMPACT_ATOMS: atom_id res chain seq x y z
N MET A 1 -56.33 15.20 60.67
CA MET A 1 -55.31 16.12 60.12
C MET A 1 -54.02 15.37 59.76
N LYS A 2 -53.42 14.58 60.67
CA LYS A 2 -52.16 13.82 60.43
C LYS A 2 -52.24 12.78 59.29
N GLU A 3 -53.30 11.97 59.25
CA GLU A 3 -53.47 10.95 58.19
C GLU A 3 -53.57 11.55 56.78
N LYS A 4 -54.12 12.76 56.65
CA LYS A 4 -54.26 13.46 55.36
C LYS A 4 -52.93 14.02 54.86
N THR A 5 -52.05 14.43 55.78
CA THR A 5 -50.67 14.85 55.47
C THR A 5 -49.78 13.66 55.12
N GLU A 6 -49.93 12.52 55.80
CA GLU A 6 -49.19 11.29 55.49
C GLU A 6 -49.59 10.71 54.13
N ALA A 7 -50.90 10.66 53.82
CA ALA A 7 -51.38 10.25 52.51
C ALA A 7 -50.87 11.16 51.37
N SER A 8 -50.77 12.48 51.63
CA SER A 8 -50.22 13.43 50.66
C SER A 8 -48.71 13.25 50.46
N GLN A 9 -47.95 12.95 51.52
CA GLN A 9 -46.51 12.69 51.44
C GLN A 9 -46.21 11.37 50.71
N LEU A 10 -46.97 10.30 51.02
CA LEU A 10 -46.90 9.03 50.29
C LEU A 10 -47.23 9.21 48.81
N SER A 11 -48.28 9.96 48.48
CA SER A 11 -48.62 10.25 47.08
C SER A 11 -47.51 10.99 46.33
N LYS A 12 -46.80 11.91 46.99
CA LYS A 12 -45.65 12.63 46.39
C LYS A 12 -44.46 11.70 46.17
N MET A 13 -44.13 10.86 47.15
CA MET A 13 -43.06 9.86 47.01
C MET A 13 -43.35 8.87 45.88
N VAL A 14 -44.60 8.42 45.74
CA VAL A 14 -45.00 7.54 44.63
C VAL A 14 -44.83 8.26 43.30
N GLN A 15 -45.25 9.53 43.19
CA GLN A 15 -45.07 10.33 41.98
C GLN A 15 -43.59 10.50 41.61
N ASP A 16 -42.74 10.85 42.57
CA ASP A 16 -41.30 11.01 42.37
C ASP A 16 -40.64 9.69 41.94
N LEU A 17 -41.02 8.57 42.56
CA LEU A 17 -40.54 7.23 42.18
C LEU A 17 -40.98 6.83 40.77
N THR A 18 -42.23 7.13 40.37
CA THR A 18 -42.69 6.88 38.99
C THR A 18 -41.95 7.76 37.98
N ALA A 19 -41.70 9.03 38.28
CA ALA A 19 -40.96 9.91 37.40
C ALA A 19 -39.50 9.44 37.22
N GLN A 20 -38.85 8.99 38.30
CA GLN A 20 -37.51 8.39 38.23
C GLN A 20 -37.50 7.09 37.44
N HIS A 21 -38.52 6.24 37.62
CA HIS A 21 -38.65 5.00 36.87
C HIS A 21 -38.80 5.27 35.36
N ASP A 22 -39.63 6.24 34.98
CA ASP A 22 -39.84 6.59 33.57
C ASP A 22 -38.60 7.23 32.93
N ASP A 23 -37.87 8.10 33.66
CA ASP A 23 -36.57 8.64 33.21
C ASP A 23 -35.52 7.53 33.01
N MET A 24 -35.43 6.59 33.95
CA MET A 24 -34.53 5.44 33.84
C MET A 24 -34.90 4.52 32.67
N LYS A 25 -36.20 4.34 32.43
CA LYS A 25 -36.72 3.57 31.30
C LYS A 25 -36.37 4.23 29.96
N GLN A 26 -36.57 5.54 29.82
CA GLN A 26 -36.20 6.29 28.62
C GLN A 26 -34.69 6.24 28.34
N LYS A 27 -33.86 6.39 29.40
CA LYS A 27 -32.40 6.24 29.28
C LYS A 27 -32.01 4.84 28.82
N HIS A 28 -32.67 3.81 29.36
CA HIS A 28 -32.43 2.43 28.97
C HIS A 28 -32.76 2.18 27.50
N GLU A 29 -33.92 2.65 27.03
CA GLU A 29 -34.34 2.56 25.63
C GLU A 29 -33.34 3.29 24.71
N ALA A 30 -32.94 4.51 25.05
CA ALA A 30 -31.94 5.26 24.28
C ALA A 30 -30.57 4.56 24.21
N LEU A 31 -30.11 3.98 25.32
CA LEU A 31 -28.87 3.19 25.36
C LEU A 31 -28.97 1.92 24.50
N MET A 32 -30.12 1.25 24.53
CA MET A 32 -30.36 0.06 23.70
C MET A 32 -30.32 0.40 22.20
N ASP A 33 -30.90 1.53 21.80
CA ASP A 33 -30.85 2.01 20.41
C ASP A 33 -29.43 2.37 19.98
N GLN A 34 -28.64 3.01 20.86
CA GLN A 34 -27.22 3.27 20.61
C GLN A 34 -26.42 1.98 20.44
N VAL A 35 -26.63 0.98 21.30
CA VAL A 35 -25.98 -0.33 21.19
C VAL A 35 -26.35 -1.01 19.87
N ALA A 36 -27.62 -0.97 19.47
CA ALA A 36 -28.08 -1.54 18.21
C ALA A 36 -27.40 -0.85 17.01
N THR A 37 -27.30 0.47 17.04
CA THR A 37 -26.64 1.28 16.00
C THR A 37 -25.15 0.96 15.90
N LEU A 38 -24.42 1.00 17.03
CA LEU A 38 -23.00 0.66 17.09
C LEU A 38 -22.72 -0.77 16.62
N ARG A 39 -23.59 -1.74 16.96
CA ARG A 39 -23.46 -3.12 16.47
C ARG A 39 -23.57 -3.20 14.94
N ARG A 40 -24.49 -2.44 14.33
CA ARG A 40 -24.62 -2.37 12.86
C ARG A 40 -23.38 -1.73 12.23
N GLU A 41 -22.88 -0.65 12.79
CA GLU A 41 -21.67 0.01 12.28
C GLU A 41 -20.43 -0.87 12.37
N VAL A 42 -20.23 -1.56 13.51
CA VAL A 42 -19.12 -2.49 13.70
C VAL A 42 -19.22 -3.64 12.69
N LYS A 43 -20.42 -4.18 12.49
CA LYS A 43 -20.66 -5.22 11.48
C LYS A 43 -20.30 -4.73 10.08
N ALA A 44 -20.81 -3.57 9.67
CA ALA A 44 -20.53 -2.97 8.36
C ALA A 44 -19.02 -2.72 8.15
N LYS A 45 -18.32 -2.16 9.14
CA LYS A 45 -16.86 -1.94 9.08
C LYS A 45 -16.08 -3.25 8.96
N ARG A 46 -16.49 -4.31 9.68
CA ARG A 46 -15.87 -5.63 9.57
C ARG A 46 -16.07 -6.22 8.18
N GLU A 47 -17.28 -6.18 7.65
CA GLU A 47 -17.59 -6.68 6.30
C GLU A 47 -16.79 -5.92 5.22
N ALA A 48 -16.73 -4.59 5.32
CA ALA A 48 -15.93 -3.77 4.41
C ALA A 48 -14.43 -4.14 4.48
N LYS A 49 -13.88 -4.36 5.68
CA LYS A 49 -12.48 -4.79 5.86
C LYS A 49 -12.22 -6.17 5.25
N ILE A 50 -13.15 -7.11 5.40
CA ILE A 50 -13.06 -8.45 4.81
C ILE A 50 -13.10 -8.36 3.29
N ALA A 51 -14.03 -7.58 2.74
CA ALA A 51 -14.15 -7.36 1.29
C ALA A 51 -12.88 -6.71 0.71
N PHE A 52 -12.35 -5.68 1.37
CA PHE A 52 -11.10 -5.03 0.98
C PHE A 52 -9.91 -5.99 1.01
N LYS A 53 -9.77 -6.77 2.10
CA LYS A 53 -8.71 -7.78 2.21
C LYS A 53 -8.81 -8.82 1.09
N LYS A 54 -10.01 -9.32 0.80
CA LYS A 54 -10.25 -10.28 -0.28
C LYS A 54 -9.89 -9.69 -1.64
N ALA A 55 -10.25 -8.43 -1.91
CA ALA A 55 -9.90 -7.75 -3.15
C ALA A 55 -8.38 -7.58 -3.29
N LEU A 56 -7.69 -7.20 -2.20
CA LEU A 56 -6.23 -7.07 -2.16
C LEU A 56 -5.53 -8.41 -2.42
N GLU A 57 -6.01 -9.50 -1.81
CA GLU A 57 -5.49 -10.85 -2.03
C GLU A 57 -5.70 -11.32 -3.48
N GLN A 58 -6.88 -11.06 -4.05
CA GLN A 58 -7.16 -11.36 -5.46
C GLN A 58 -6.26 -10.57 -6.40
N GLN A 59 -6.01 -9.29 -6.11
CA GLN A 59 -5.09 -8.48 -6.90
C GLN A 59 -3.65 -9.00 -6.78
N ALA A 60 -3.20 -9.31 -5.57
CA ALA A 60 -1.87 -9.88 -5.34
C ALA A 60 -1.66 -11.22 -6.07
N LEU A 61 -2.71 -12.03 -6.19
CA LEU A 61 -2.66 -13.29 -6.93
C LEU A 61 -2.48 -13.07 -8.44
N LYS A 62 -3.01 -11.98 -9.00
CA LYS A 62 -2.85 -11.60 -10.42
C LYS A 62 -1.52 -10.92 -10.70
N ASN A 63 -1.01 -10.13 -9.76
CA ASN A 63 0.25 -9.40 -9.94
C ASN A 63 1.44 -10.35 -10.18
N LYS A 64 1.45 -11.55 -9.55
CA LYS A 64 2.54 -12.53 -9.71
C LYS A 64 2.70 -13.06 -11.15
N PRO A 65 1.66 -13.63 -11.79
CA PRO A 65 1.77 -14.10 -13.17
C PRO A 65 1.98 -12.95 -14.17
N GLU A 66 1.41 -11.77 -13.92
CA GLU A 66 1.66 -10.57 -14.73
C GLU A 66 3.12 -10.16 -14.66
N LEU A 67 3.69 -10.07 -13.45
CA LEU A 67 5.11 -9.76 -13.25
C LEU A 67 6.01 -10.78 -13.94
N ALA A 68 5.74 -12.08 -13.77
CA ALA A 68 6.50 -13.13 -14.44
C ALA A 68 6.42 -13.04 -15.97
N SER A 69 5.26 -12.64 -16.51
CA SER A 69 5.09 -12.41 -17.95
C SER A 69 5.92 -11.22 -18.41
N PHE A 70 5.90 -10.09 -17.69
CA PHE A 70 6.71 -8.92 -18.02
C PHE A 70 8.21 -9.20 -17.92
N GLU A 71 8.66 -9.88 -16.86
CA GLU A 71 10.05 -10.27 -16.69
C GLU A 71 10.51 -11.21 -17.82
N SER A 72 9.67 -12.15 -18.24
CA SER A 72 9.99 -13.08 -19.34
C SER A 72 10.01 -12.39 -20.72
N VAL A 73 9.06 -11.48 -20.99
CA VAL A 73 8.96 -10.78 -22.28
C VAL A 73 10.02 -9.70 -22.41
N LEU A 74 10.22 -8.90 -21.36
CA LEU A 74 11.19 -7.81 -21.37
C LEU A 74 12.61 -8.31 -21.10
N ALA A 75 12.77 -9.47 -20.46
CA ALA A 75 14.06 -9.94 -19.94
C ALA A 75 14.71 -8.87 -19.05
N LEU A 76 13.88 -8.24 -18.19
CA LEU A 76 14.24 -7.16 -17.28
C LEU A 76 13.58 -7.40 -15.93
N ARG A 77 14.38 -7.38 -14.87
CA ARG A 77 13.95 -7.44 -13.47
C ARG A 77 14.30 -6.12 -12.79
N ILE A 78 13.35 -5.54 -12.07
CA ILE A 78 13.57 -4.31 -11.29
C ILE A 78 13.58 -4.70 -9.81
N VAL A 79 14.66 -4.38 -9.11
CA VAL A 79 14.89 -4.77 -7.71
C VAL A 79 15.22 -3.55 -6.87
N GLY A 80 14.63 -3.43 -5.69
CA GLY A 80 15.09 -2.47 -4.68
C GLY A 80 16.32 -3.04 -4.00
N VAL A 81 17.49 -2.41 -4.18
CA VAL A 81 18.75 -2.92 -3.62
C VAL A 81 18.94 -2.43 -2.19
N LYS A 82 18.76 -1.12 -1.97
CA LYS A 82 18.82 -0.43 -0.68
C LYS A 82 17.79 0.70 -0.65
N GLU A 83 17.67 1.37 0.49
CA GLU A 83 16.94 2.63 0.59
C GLU A 83 17.47 3.60 -0.48
N ASP A 84 16.54 4.13 -1.28
CA ASP A 84 16.82 5.01 -2.43
C ASP A 84 17.75 4.45 -3.51
N GLN A 85 17.87 3.12 -3.64
CA GLN A 85 18.64 2.48 -4.72
C GLN A 85 17.82 1.46 -5.49
N ILE A 86 17.69 1.70 -6.81
CA ILE A 86 16.92 0.87 -7.73
C ILE A 86 17.89 0.14 -8.67
N GLY A 87 17.89 -1.18 -8.60
CA GLY A 87 18.62 -2.07 -9.48
C GLY A 87 17.77 -2.50 -10.68
N PHE A 88 18.38 -2.50 -11.85
CA PHE A 88 17.82 -3.02 -13.10
C PHE A 88 18.71 -4.16 -13.57
N VAL A 89 18.15 -5.36 -13.66
CA VAL A 89 18.86 -6.57 -14.09
C VAL A 89 18.27 -7.02 -15.42
N PHE A 90 19.08 -7.01 -16.46
CA PHE A 90 18.74 -7.49 -17.79
C PHE A 90 19.27 -8.90 -18.00
N THR A 91 18.48 -9.73 -18.68
CA THR A 91 18.88 -11.06 -19.17
C THR A 91 18.67 -11.15 -20.68
N ARG A 92 19.15 -12.23 -21.31
CA ARG A 92 19.02 -12.45 -22.77
C ARG A 92 19.59 -11.29 -23.60
N ILE A 93 20.71 -10.74 -23.16
CA ILE A 93 21.44 -9.69 -23.90
C ILE A 93 22.48 -10.32 -24.82
N ASN A 94 23.26 -11.26 -24.29
CA ASN A 94 24.25 -12.02 -25.03
C ASN A 94 23.58 -13.20 -25.75
N GLU A 95 23.80 -13.32 -27.06
CA GLU A 95 23.24 -14.42 -27.87
C GLU A 95 23.98 -15.74 -27.65
N LEU A 96 25.20 -15.70 -27.09
CA LEU A 96 26.00 -16.88 -26.74
C LEU A 96 25.66 -17.43 -25.35
N ASP A 97 25.28 -16.54 -24.42
CA ASP A 97 24.89 -16.89 -23.05
C ASP A 97 23.64 -16.11 -22.65
N TRP A 98 22.50 -16.77 -22.72
CA TRP A 98 21.19 -16.13 -22.48
C TRP A 98 20.91 -15.93 -20.99
N GLU A 99 21.63 -16.65 -20.13
CA GLU A 99 21.49 -16.59 -18.67
C GLU A 99 22.39 -15.52 -18.05
N GLN A 100 23.37 -15.00 -18.81
CA GLN A 100 24.23 -13.92 -18.34
C GLN A 100 23.41 -12.68 -17.93
N GLU A 101 23.55 -12.31 -16.66
CA GLU A 101 22.90 -11.16 -16.05
C GLU A 101 23.75 -9.88 -16.25
N TYR A 102 23.09 -8.80 -16.65
CA TYR A 102 23.67 -7.46 -16.79
C TYR A 102 22.90 -6.54 -15.85
N SER A 103 23.56 -5.93 -14.87
CA SER A 103 22.92 -5.11 -13.86
C SER A 103 23.43 -3.67 -13.85
N ILE A 104 22.52 -2.76 -13.51
CA ILE A 104 22.84 -1.36 -13.19
C ILE A 104 22.00 -0.92 -11.99
N THR A 105 22.62 -0.27 -11.03
CA THR A 105 21.97 0.25 -9.83
C THR A 105 22.01 1.77 -9.84
N VAL A 106 20.84 2.39 -9.87
CA VAL A 106 20.67 3.84 -9.85
C VAL A 106 20.34 4.29 -8.44
N ASP A 107 21.10 5.26 -7.95
CA ASP A 107 20.85 5.97 -6.72
C ASP A 107 19.92 7.16 -6.99
N VAL A 108 18.78 7.17 -6.29
CA VAL A 108 17.72 8.18 -6.39
C VAL A 108 17.57 8.99 -5.11
N SER A 109 18.53 8.90 -4.18
CA SER A 109 18.50 9.62 -2.89
C SER A 109 18.62 11.14 -3.07
N GLN A 110 19.28 11.58 -4.14
CA GLN A 110 19.52 12.98 -4.45
C GLN A 110 18.76 13.44 -5.69
N HIS A 111 18.72 14.76 -5.89
CA HIS A 111 18.11 15.36 -7.08
C HIS A 111 18.85 14.99 -8.38
N GLU A 112 20.17 14.81 -8.28
CA GLU A 112 20.99 14.25 -9.34
C GLU A 112 21.11 12.74 -9.15
N TYR A 113 20.68 12.00 -10.16
CA TYR A 113 20.80 10.56 -10.23
C TYR A 113 22.27 10.17 -10.40
N ALA A 114 22.70 9.18 -9.61
CA ALA A 114 24.01 8.56 -9.74
C ALA A 114 23.87 7.06 -10.02
N VAL A 115 24.92 6.43 -10.54
CA VAL A 115 24.98 4.97 -10.67
C VAL A 115 25.89 4.44 -9.58
N ALA A 116 25.31 3.66 -8.66
CA ALA A 116 26.03 3.05 -7.56
C ALA A 116 26.85 1.82 -8.01
N GLU A 117 26.29 1.03 -8.92
CA GLU A 117 26.92 -0.19 -9.41
C GLU A 117 26.52 -0.45 -10.87
N CYS A 118 27.45 -0.97 -11.67
CA CYS A 118 27.21 -1.37 -13.04
C CYS A 118 28.06 -2.60 -13.35
N SER A 119 27.42 -3.71 -13.67
CA SER A 119 28.09 -4.96 -13.98
C SER A 119 27.48 -5.60 -15.21
N PRO A 120 28.24 -5.82 -16.29
CA PRO A 120 29.61 -5.35 -16.55
C PRO A 120 29.72 -3.82 -16.64
N MET A 121 30.93 -3.27 -16.48
CA MET A 121 31.16 -1.82 -16.57
C MET A 121 30.96 -1.32 -18.00
N LEU A 122 30.12 -0.31 -18.18
CA LEU A 122 29.87 0.33 -19.47
C LEU A 122 30.83 1.51 -19.70
N PRO A 123 31.53 1.58 -20.86
CA PRO A 123 32.41 2.71 -21.17
C PRO A 123 31.64 4.03 -21.31
N ASP A 124 30.39 3.97 -21.79
CA ASP A 124 29.55 5.14 -22.01
C ASP A 124 28.72 5.55 -20.78
N LEU A 125 28.96 4.93 -19.62
CA LEU A 125 28.12 5.10 -18.43
C LEU A 125 27.96 6.56 -18.01
N SER A 126 29.04 7.34 -18.03
CA SER A 126 29.05 8.77 -17.65
C SER A 126 28.11 9.59 -18.54
N SER A 127 28.09 9.29 -19.85
CA SER A 127 27.22 9.96 -20.81
C SER A 127 25.74 9.60 -20.61
N LEU A 128 25.46 8.35 -20.23
CA LEU A 128 24.12 7.86 -19.94
C LEU A 128 23.56 8.48 -18.66
N VAL A 129 24.38 8.59 -17.60
CA VAL A 129 24.01 9.27 -16.36
C VAL A 129 23.74 10.74 -16.59
N ARG A 130 24.57 11.42 -17.39
CA ARG A 130 24.31 12.80 -17.79
C ARG A 130 22.99 12.95 -18.53
N TYR A 131 22.70 12.08 -19.50
CA TYR A 131 21.41 12.06 -20.19
C TYR A 131 20.24 11.89 -19.22
N LEU A 132 20.36 10.99 -18.23
CA LEU A 132 19.32 10.76 -17.22
C LEU A 132 19.10 12.00 -16.36
N ASN A 133 20.16 12.70 -15.96
CA ASN A 133 20.05 13.94 -15.19
C ASN A 133 19.45 15.10 -16.00
N ASP A 134 19.82 15.22 -17.28
CA ASP A 134 19.33 16.29 -18.16
C ASP A 134 17.85 16.10 -18.53
N THR A 135 17.42 14.86 -18.81
CA THR A 135 16.08 14.56 -19.34
C THR A 135 15.09 14.06 -18.29
N ARG A 136 15.59 13.49 -17.18
CA ARG A 136 14.82 12.69 -16.21
C ARG A 136 14.03 11.54 -16.82
N ASP A 137 14.39 11.11 -18.02
CA ASP A 137 13.72 10.04 -18.74
C ASP A 137 14.37 8.68 -18.42
N PHE A 138 13.85 8.02 -17.38
CA PHE A 138 14.24 6.65 -17.02
C PHE A 138 13.98 5.66 -18.15
N TYR A 139 12.89 5.81 -18.89
CA TYR A 139 12.54 4.86 -19.95
C TYR A 139 13.54 4.94 -21.11
N GLY A 140 13.91 6.15 -21.53
CA GLY A 140 14.97 6.38 -22.52
C GLY A 140 16.33 5.91 -22.03
N PHE A 141 16.67 6.16 -20.77
CA PHE A 141 17.92 5.72 -20.15
C PHE A 141 18.04 4.18 -20.17
N ILE A 142 17.03 3.46 -19.70
CA ILE A 142 17.03 1.98 -19.65
C ILE A 142 17.17 1.36 -21.05
N LYS A 143 16.51 1.94 -22.07
CA LYS A 143 16.69 1.49 -23.46
C LYS A 143 18.13 1.70 -23.96
N LYS A 144 18.73 2.85 -23.65
CA LYS A 144 20.12 3.17 -24.04
C LYS A 144 21.12 2.26 -23.32
N VAL A 145 20.93 2.00 -22.02
CA VAL A 145 21.75 1.07 -21.23
C VAL A 145 21.68 -0.34 -21.83
N ARG A 146 20.47 -0.85 -22.12
CA ARG A 146 20.30 -2.17 -22.74
C ARG A 146 21.01 -2.26 -24.09
N LYS A 147 20.93 -1.19 -24.90
CA LYS A 147 21.65 -1.12 -26.17
C LYS A 147 23.17 -1.14 -25.97
N ALA A 148 23.68 -0.38 -25.00
CA ALA A 148 25.11 -0.34 -24.68
C ALA A 148 25.63 -1.72 -24.25
N PHE A 149 24.88 -2.46 -23.43
CA PHE A 149 25.23 -3.84 -23.08
C PHE A 149 25.26 -4.77 -24.31
N LYS A 150 24.26 -4.67 -25.19
CA LYS A 150 24.21 -5.46 -26.43
C LYS A 150 25.36 -5.12 -27.40
N ASP A 151 25.75 -3.86 -27.49
CA ASP A 151 26.84 -3.43 -28.37
C ASP A 151 28.20 -3.89 -27.81
N MET A 152 28.32 -4.07 -26.48
CA MET A 152 29.49 -4.66 -25.84
C MET A 152 29.64 -6.15 -26.12
N THR A 153 28.54 -6.91 -26.21
CA THR A 153 28.57 -8.37 -26.47
C THR A 153 28.82 -8.73 -27.94
N LYS A 154 28.72 -7.75 -28.86
CA LYS A 154 28.95 -7.94 -30.29
C LYS A 154 30.41 -7.72 -30.71
N LYS A 155 31.24 -7.20 -29.81
CA LYS A 155 32.69 -7.04 -30.02
C LYS A 155 33.42 -8.30 -29.58
#